data_AF-E0S849-F1
#
_entry.id   AF-E0S849-F1
#
_cell.length_a   1.000
_cell.length_b   1.000
_cell.length_c   1.000
_cell.angle_alpha   90.00
_cell.angle_beta   90.00
_cell.angle_gamma   90.00
#
_symmetry.space_group_name_H-M   'P 1'
#
loop_
_entity.id
_entity.type
_entity.pdbx_description
1 polymer ?
#
loop_
_entity_poly.entity_id
_entity_poly.type
_entity_poly.pdbx_seq_one_letter_code
_entity_poly.pdbx_strand_id
1 'polypeptide(L)'
;MVVLTTQGNSNRKIFEIRDGTALGDLLRDYVRALELYSIDMESVRESLSSIFAYIFLLTVQIFGFLWVVSWTEGKKGISSAAGLSFGAFCVMTMFFFGAGYIYKEILKKRADSSYISYVYVVGLSVVHYPYLMFIGLLAKNIWMFLCMMAITSISQFLIRSSMLRNHNFESSRDGFMFDIASFILQCGFCFGSLSLFSFLSPGN
;
A
#
# COMPACT_ATOMS: atom_id res chain seq x y z
N MET A 1 -13.17 -24.20 45.71
CA MET A 1 -11.92 -23.74 45.08
C MET A 1 -12.09 -23.91 43.59
N VAL A 2 -12.50 -22.84 42.90
CA VAL A 2 -12.67 -22.84 41.44
C VAL A 2 -11.50 -22.06 40.87
N VAL A 3 -10.61 -22.78 40.19
CA VAL A 3 -9.46 -22.23 39.50
C VAL A 3 -9.98 -21.63 38.19
N LEU A 4 -10.11 -20.30 38.13
CA LEU A 4 -10.24 -19.57 36.88
C LEU A 4 -8.85 -19.44 36.26
N THR A 5 -8.60 -20.25 35.23
CA THR A 5 -7.41 -20.14 34.38
C THR A 5 -7.47 -18.82 33.61
N THR A 6 -6.65 -17.84 34.03
CA THR A 6 -6.33 -16.64 33.25
C THR A 6 -5.62 -17.05 31.97
N GLN A 7 -6.36 -17.08 30.87
CA GLN A 7 -5.84 -17.40 29.55
C GLN A 7 -5.15 -16.16 28.97
N GLY A 8 -3.82 -16.23 28.91
CA GLY A 8 -2.97 -15.59 27.90
C GLY A 8 -3.15 -14.10 27.67
N ASN A 9 -2.47 -13.28 28.49
CA ASN A 9 -2.13 -11.91 28.12
C ASN A 9 -1.14 -11.95 26.94
N SER A 10 -1.65 -11.98 25.72
CA SER A 10 -0.85 -11.75 24.52
C SER A 10 -0.36 -10.31 24.57
N ASN A 11 0.98 -10.14 24.62
CA ASN A 11 1.70 -8.87 24.51
C ASN A 11 1.40 -8.21 23.16
N ARG A 12 0.19 -7.68 22.97
CA ARG A 12 -0.05 -6.61 21.99
C ARG A 12 0.62 -5.38 22.58
N LYS A 13 1.79 -5.00 22.05
CA LYS A 13 2.27 -3.62 22.17
C LYS A 13 1.26 -2.74 21.44
N ILE A 14 0.21 -2.34 22.15
CA ILE A 14 -0.70 -1.30 21.71
C ILE A 14 0.14 -0.02 21.84
N PHE A 15 0.71 0.44 20.73
CA PHE A 15 1.17 1.82 20.65
C PHE A 15 -0.07 2.71 20.76
N GLU A 16 -0.46 3.01 22.00
CA GLU A 16 -1.36 4.10 22.35
C GLU A 16 -0.61 5.41 22.11
N ILE A 17 -0.47 5.79 20.83
CA ILE A 17 -0.26 7.19 20.53
C ILE A 17 -1.61 7.87 20.84
N ARG A 18 -1.56 8.61 21.93
CA ARG A 18 -2.59 9.50 22.49
C ARG A 18 -3.09 10.46 21.41
N ASP A 19 -4.39 10.74 21.40
CA ASP A 19 -5.12 11.66 20.49
C ASP A 19 -4.22 12.68 19.78
N GLY A 20 -4.01 12.54 18.47
CA GLY A 20 -2.88 13.24 17.86
C GLY A 20 -3.02 13.55 16.38
N THR A 21 -3.99 14.38 15.98
CA THR A 21 -4.13 14.96 14.63
C THR A 21 -4.24 13.94 13.47
N ALA A 22 -4.91 14.30 12.36
CA ALA A 22 -5.03 13.38 11.21
C ALA A 22 -3.66 12.92 10.64
N LEU A 23 -2.60 13.73 10.82
CA LEU A 23 -1.24 13.40 10.39
C LEU A 23 -0.55 12.40 11.33
N GLY A 24 -0.74 12.51 12.64
CA GLY A 24 -0.13 11.59 13.61
C GLY A 24 -0.69 10.17 13.50
N ASP A 25 -1.99 10.06 13.22
CA ASP A 25 -2.63 8.77 12.96
C ASP A 25 -2.14 8.16 11.63
N LEU A 26 -2.00 8.98 10.58
CA LEU A 26 -1.40 8.55 9.31
C LEU A 26 0.02 8.01 9.50
N LEU A 27 0.87 8.72 10.24
CA LEU A 27 2.25 8.28 10.50
C LEU A 27 2.31 7.00 11.34
N ARG A 28 1.40 6.84 12.30
CA ARG A 28 1.28 5.59 13.08
C ARG A 28 0.93 4.42 12.16
N ASP A 29 -0.07 4.59 11.30
CA ASP A 29 -0.50 3.55 10.37
C ASP A 29 0.56 3.26 9.31
N TYR A 30 1.31 4.29 8.88
CA TYR A 30 2.46 4.13 8.00
C TYR A 30 3.54 3.25 8.64
N VAL A 31 3.91 3.51 9.89
CA VAL A 31 4.90 2.69 10.63
C VAL A 31 4.38 1.27 10.84
N ARG A 32 3.11 1.11 11.21
CA ARG A 32 2.48 -0.22 11.33
C ARG A 32 2.51 -0.98 10.00
N ALA A 33 2.19 -0.32 8.90
CA ALA A 33 2.23 -0.92 7.58
C ALA A 33 3.66 -1.34 7.20
N LEU A 34 4.66 -0.50 7.50
CA LEU A 34 6.08 -0.85 7.32
C LEU A 34 6.49 -2.09 8.11
N GLU A 35 6.00 -2.22 9.35
CA GLU A 35 6.21 -3.36 10.24
C GLU A 35 5.29 -4.57 9.92
N LEU A 36 4.50 -4.51 8.84
CA LEU A 36 3.57 -5.56 8.41
C LEU A 36 2.47 -5.87 9.44
N TYR A 37 2.12 -4.90 10.30
CA TYR A 37 0.95 -5.02 11.17
C TYR A 37 -0.34 -4.64 10.44
N SER A 38 -1.44 -5.26 10.86
CA SER A 38 -2.76 -4.96 10.30
C SER A 38 -3.23 -3.55 10.65
N ILE A 39 -3.79 -2.88 9.64
CA ILE A 39 -4.39 -1.56 9.77
C ILE A 39 -5.84 -1.74 10.18
N ASP A 40 -6.29 -0.90 11.10
CA ASP A 40 -7.65 -0.96 11.62
C ASP A 40 -8.58 -0.09 10.77
N MET A 41 -9.44 -0.74 9.97
CA MET A 41 -10.32 -0.07 9.01
C MET A 41 -11.42 0.76 9.68
N GLU A 42 -11.79 0.41 10.91
CA GLU A 42 -12.87 1.06 11.67
C GLU A 42 -12.40 2.39 12.25
N SER A 43 -11.11 2.51 12.57
CA SER A 43 -10.51 3.77 13.05
C SER A 43 -10.20 4.78 11.93
N VAL A 44 -10.29 4.38 10.66
CA VAL A 44 -10.06 5.29 9.53
C VAL A 44 -11.24 6.25 9.43
N ARG A 45 -11.09 7.44 10.01
CA ARG A 45 -12.04 8.55 9.82
C ARG A 45 -12.23 8.78 8.32
N GLU A 46 -13.45 9.13 7.91
CA GLU A 46 -13.87 9.38 6.51
C GLU A 46 -13.18 10.59 5.83
N SER A 47 -11.98 10.97 6.26
CA SER A 47 -11.25 12.07 5.68
C SER A 47 -10.39 11.63 4.50
N LEU A 48 -10.72 12.15 3.32
CA LEU A 48 -9.88 12.06 2.13
C LEU A 48 -8.49 12.69 2.34
N SER A 49 -8.33 13.59 3.32
CA SER A 49 -7.08 14.30 3.57
C SER A 49 -5.91 13.35 3.84
N SER A 50 -6.14 12.27 4.59
CA SER A 50 -5.08 11.32 4.95
C SER A 50 -4.63 10.50 3.73
N ILE A 51 -5.54 10.19 2.81
CA ILE A 51 -5.23 9.52 1.54
C ILE A 51 -4.37 10.44 0.67
N PHE A 52 -4.79 11.69 0.48
CA PHE A 52 -4.01 12.64 -0.32
C PHE A 52 -2.65 12.97 0.30
N ALA A 53 -2.57 13.11 1.63
CA ALA A 53 -1.31 13.28 2.33
C ALA A 53 -0.38 12.09 2.10
N TYR A 54 -0.90 10.86 2.13
CA TYR A 54 -0.12 9.67 1.85
C TYR A 54 0.33 9.57 0.39
N ILE A 55 -0.56 9.83 -0.58
CA ILE A 55 -0.20 9.85 -2.01
C ILE A 55 0.88 10.91 -2.26
N PHE A 56 0.75 12.09 -1.64
CA PHE A 56 1.76 13.14 -1.72
C PHE A 56 3.11 12.67 -1.15
N LEU A 57 3.13 12.05 0.03
CA LEU A 57 4.35 11.49 0.62
C LEU A 57 5.02 10.46 -0.29
N LEU A 58 4.24 9.51 -0.83
CA LEU A 58 4.76 8.53 -1.80
C LEU A 58 5.33 9.21 -3.05
N THR A 59 4.65 10.23 -3.58
CA THR A 59 5.09 10.95 -4.77
C THR A 59 6.39 11.70 -4.53
N VAL A 60 6.55 12.32 -3.37
CA VAL A 60 7.81 12.97 -2.95
C VAL A 60 8.94 11.93 -2.84
N GLN A 61 8.66 10.73 -2.30
CA GLN A 61 9.63 9.65 -2.24
C GLN A 61 10.07 9.19 -3.63
N ILE A 62 9.12 8.95 -4.55
CA ILE A 62 9.40 8.58 -5.95
C ILE A 62 10.23 9.66 -6.63
N PHE A 63 9.86 10.93 -6.46
CA PHE A 63 10.61 12.06 -7.00
C PHE A 63 12.06 12.08 -6.50
N GLY A 64 12.25 11.93 -5.18
CA GLY A 64 13.58 11.85 -4.58
C GLY A 64 14.43 10.71 -5.17
N PHE A 65 13.84 9.53 -5.33
CA PHE A 65 14.54 8.38 -5.91
C PHE A 65 14.87 8.60 -7.39
N LEU A 66 13.93 9.07 -8.19
CA LEU A 66 14.17 9.37 -9.60
C LEU A 66 15.23 10.45 -9.80
N TRP A 67 15.25 11.46 -8.92
CA TRP A 67 16.28 12.48 -8.94
C TRP A 67 17.66 11.87 -8.69
N VAL A 68 17.81 11.04 -7.65
CA VAL A 68 19.08 10.37 -7.33
C VAL A 68 19.53 9.50 -8.49
N VAL A 69 18.64 8.70 -9.07
CA VAL A 69 18.95 7.86 -10.24
C VAL A 69 19.39 8.71 -11.43
N SER A 70 18.63 9.76 -11.77
CA SER A 70 18.96 10.66 -12.88
C SER A 70 20.32 11.34 -12.69
N TRP A 71 20.64 11.74 -11.45
CA TRP A 71 21.95 12.30 -11.08
C TRP A 71 23.07 11.28 -11.30
N THR A 72 22.90 10.03 -10.84
CA THR A 72 23.89 8.97 -11.01
C THR A 72 24.10 8.57 -12.47
N GLU A 73 23.08 8.68 -13.31
CA GLU A 73 23.17 8.39 -14.75
C GLU A 73 23.66 9.59 -15.58
N GLY A 74 23.98 10.73 -14.95
CA GLY A 74 24.44 11.93 -15.65
C GLY A 74 23.37 12.64 -16.49
N LYS A 75 22.10 12.21 -16.38
CA LYS A 75 20.95 12.83 -17.07
C LYS A 75 20.52 14.08 -16.29
N LYS A 76 20.87 15.27 -16.79
CA LYS A 76 20.46 16.56 -16.20
C LYS A 76 19.03 16.91 -16.64
N GLY A 77 18.03 16.47 -15.87
CA GLY A 77 16.63 16.75 -16.18
C GLY A 77 15.71 16.67 -14.97
N ILE A 78 15.68 17.72 -14.15
CA ILE A 78 14.73 17.83 -13.03
C ILE A 78 13.28 17.77 -13.54
N SER A 79 13.04 18.35 -14.71
CA SER A 79 11.73 18.41 -15.36
C SER A 79 11.21 17.04 -15.78
N SER A 80 12.07 16.12 -16.21
CA SER A 80 11.64 14.75 -16.53
C SER A 80 11.26 14.01 -15.26
N ALA A 81 12.09 14.03 -14.21
CA ALA A 81 11.78 13.40 -12.92
C ALA A 81 10.48 13.93 -12.30
N ALA A 82 10.22 15.24 -12.39
CA ALA A 82 8.97 15.85 -11.95
C ALA A 82 7.76 15.33 -12.75
N GLY A 83 7.88 15.26 -14.09
CA GLY A 83 6.83 14.73 -14.96
C GLY A 83 6.52 13.25 -14.67
N LEU A 84 7.53 12.43 -14.42
CA LEU A 84 7.34 11.01 -14.12
C LEU A 84 6.66 10.81 -12.77
N SER A 85 7.06 11.62 -11.79
CA SER A 85 6.48 11.61 -10.45
C SER A 85 5.02 12.03 -10.49
N PHE A 86 4.66 13.03 -11.32
CA PHE A 86 3.27 13.42 -11.53
C PHE A 86 2.45 12.32 -12.23
N GLY A 87 3.01 11.65 -13.24
CA GLY A 87 2.38 10.48 -13.86
C GLY A 87 2.11 9.36 -12.85
N ALA A 88 3.10 9.06 -12.00
CA ALA A 88 2.98 8.08 -10.92
C ALA A 88 1.90 8.50 -9.89
N PHE A 89 1.83 9.77 -9.52
CA PHE A 89 0.77 10.32 -8.65
C PHE A 89 -0.63 10.05 -9.21
N CYS A 90 -0.85 10.35 -10.50
CA CYS A 90 -2.14 10.13 -11.16
C CYS A 90 -2.53 8.65 -11.17
N VAL A 91 -1.58 7.77 -11.50
CA VAL A 91 -1.81 6.32 -11.60
C VAL A 91 -2.04 5.69 -10.22
N MET A 92 -1.27 6.09 -9.21
CA MET A 92 -1.50 5.67 -7.82
C MET A 92 -2.88 6.11 -7.33
N THR A 93 -3.30 7.33 -7.65
CA THR A 93 -4.64 7.81 -7.31
C THR A 93 -5.71 6.96 -7.98
N MET A 94 -5.63 6.74 -9.29
CA MET A 94 -6.58 5.88 -10.00
C MET A 94 -6.60 4.45 -9.44
N PHE A 95 -5.44 3.89 -9.11
CA PHE A 95 -5.32 2.56 -8.54
C PHE A 95 -5.92 2.47 -7.14
N PHE A 96 -5.61 3.40 -6.23
CA PHE A 96 -6.11 3.34 -4.85
C PHE A 96 -7.63 3.41 -4.80
N PHE A 97 -8.23 4.30 -5.58
CA PHE A 97 -9.68 4.43 -5.67
C PHE A 97 -10.30 3.23 -6.40
N GLY A 98 -9.78 2.85 -7.57
CA GLY A 98 -10.30 1.73 -8.35
C GLY A 98 -10.22 0.38 -7.63
N ALA A 99 -9.07 0.06 -7.05
CA ALA A 99 -8.88 -1.17 -6.27
C ALA A 99 -9.69 -1.13 -4.97
N GLY A 100 -9.73 0.03 -4.28
CA GLY A 100 -10.57 0.21 -3.09
C GLY A 100 -12.06 -0.07 -3.37
N TYR A 101 -12.56 0.33 -4.54
CA TYR A 101 -13.93 0.05 -4.96
C TYR A 101 -14.13 -1.46 -5.18
N ILE A 102 -13.23 -2.10 -5.92
CA ILE A 102 -13.29 -3.54 -6.18
C ILE A 102 -13.27 -4.34 -4.87
N TYR A 103 -12.39 -4.01 -3.93
CA TYR A 103 -12.34 -4.70 -2.63
C TYR A 103 -13.61 -4.52 -1.81
N LYS A 104 -14.20 -3.32 -1.82
CA LYS A 104 -15.48 -3.08 -1.15
C LYS A 104 -16.60 -3.94 -1.76
N GLU A 105 -16.68 -4.00 -3.08
CA GLU A 105 -17.69 -4.79 -3.80
C GLU A 105 -17.52 -6.31 -3.61
N ILE A 106 -16.28 -6.79 -3.50
CA ILE A 106 -16.00 -8.21 -3.25
C ILE A 106 -16.34 -8.59 -1.81
N LEU A 107 -15.91 -7.79 -0.83
CA LEU A 107 -16.08 -8.11 0.58
C LEU A 107 -17.51 -7.90 1.08
N LYS A 108 -18.29 -7.04 0.40
CA LYS A 108 -19.69 -6.72 0.73
C LYS A 108 -19.95 -6.55 2.23
N LYS A 109 -18.97 -6.03 3.00
CA LYS A 109 -19.17 -5.71 4.41
C LYS A 109 -20.30 -4.70 4.49
N ARG A 110 -21.50 -5.18 4.84
CA ARG A 110 -22.68 -4.33 4.98
C ARG A 110 -22.52 -3.51 6.26
N ALA A 111 -22.64 -2.19 6.12
CA ALA A 111 -22.79 -1.16 7.14
C ALA A 111 -21.53 -0.51 7.78
N ASP A 112 -20.48 -1.22 8.18
CA ASP A 112 -19.56 -0.61 9.18
C ASP A 112 -18.27 0.05 8.64
N SER A 113 -17.83 -0.25 7.41
CA SER A 113 -16.60 0.34 6.85
C SER A 113 -16.85 1.20 5.61
N SER A 114 -16.43 2.47 5.71
CA SER A 114 -16.56 3.46 4.64
C SER A 114 -15.74 3.07 3.41
N TYR A 115 -16.13 3.53 2.22
CA TYR A 115 -15.33 3.34 0.99
C TYR A 115 -13.90 3.89 1.15
N ILE A 116 -13.78 5.01 1.86
CA ILE A 116 -12.52 5.68 2.15
C ILE A 116 -11.56 4.76 2.94
N SER A 117 -12.08 3.95 3.86
CA SER A 117 -11.27 2.97 4.59
C SER A 117 -10.62 1.94 3.67
N TYR A 118 -11.30 1.49 2.61
CA TYR A 118 -10.73 0.57 1.63
C TYR A 118 -9.62 1.24 0.81
N VAL A 119 -9.88 2.44 0.29
CA VAL A 119 -8.89 3.23 -0.45
C VAL A 119 -7.63 3.48 0.38
N TYR A 120 -7.82 3.81 1.66
CA TYR A 120 -6.74 4.06 2.60
C TYR A 120 -5.88 2.82 2.86
N VAL A 121 -6.50 1.65 3.11
CA VAL A 121 -5.76 0.39 3.28
C VAL A 121 -5.01 0.00 1.99
N VAL A 122 -5.62 0.19 0.81
CA VAL A 122 -4.93 -0.03 -0.46
C VAL A 122 -3.70 0.85 -0.57
N GLY A 123 -3.81 2.14 -0.24
CA GLY A 123 -2.67 3.04 -0.24
C GLY A 123 -1.57 2.54 0.68
N LEU A 124 -1.87 2.29 1.95
CA LEU A 124 -0.87 1.82 2.92
C LEU A 124 -0.28 0.45 2.57
N SER A 125 -1.01 -0.41 1.86
CA SER A 125 -0.49 -1.71 1.42
C SER A 125 0.73 -1.61 0.51
N VAL A 126 0.87 -0.50 -0.22
CA VAL A 126 2.00 -0.26 -1.13
C VAL A 126 3.11 0.57 -0.49
N VAL A 127 3.19 0.65 0.83
CA VAL A 127 4.20 1.46 1.53
C VAL A 127 5.64 1.05 1.24
N HIS A 128 5.88 -0.25 0.99
CA HIS A 128 7.21 -0.77 0.64
C HIS A 128 7.58 -0.55 -0.83
N TYR A 129 6.61 -0.17 -1.68
CA TYR A 129 6.78 0.00 -3.12
C TYR A 129 7.98 0.89 -3.48
N PRO A 130 8.09 2.15 -3.01
CA PRO A 130 9.17 3.03 -3.45
C PRO A 130 10.57 2.53 -3.04
N TYR A 131 10.70 1.86 -1.89
CA TYR A 131 11.97 1.32 -1.41
C TYR A 131 12.43 0.09 -2.22
N LEU A 132 11.53 -0.87 -2.42
CA LEU A 132 11.83 -2.08 -3.17
C LEU A 132 12.00 -1.80 -4.67
N MET A 133 11.28 -0.81 -5.19
CA MET A 133 11.48 -0.35 -6.56
C MET A 133 12.84 0.34 -6.73
N PHE A 134 13.29 1.16 -5.77
CA PHE A 134 14.63 1.74 -5.79
C PHE A 134 15.72 0.66 -5.81
N ILE A 135 15.60 -0.37 -4.95
CA ILE A 135 16.52 -1.52 -4.94
C ILE A 135 16.47 -2.27 -6.29
N GLY A 136 15.27 -2.49 -6.83
CA GLY A 136 15.08 -3.17 -8.11
C GLY A 136 15.73 -2.44 -9.28
N LEU A 137 15.63 -1.10 -9.32
CA LEU A 137 16.26 -0.26 -10.34
C LEU A 137 17.79 -0.34 -10.27
N LEU A 138 18.37 -0.45 -9.07
CA LEU A 138 19.82 -0.61 -8.89
C LEU A 138 20.32 -2.00 -9.29
N ALA A 139 19.55 -3.06 -9.00
CA ALA A 139 19.99 -4.43 -9.15
C ALA A 139 19.89 -5.00 -10.59
N LYS A 140 18.98 -4.44 -11.42
CA LYS A 140 18.70 -4.83 -12.83
C LYS A 140 18.32 -6.32 -13.02
N ASN A 141 17.77 -6.66 -14.19
CA ASN A 141 17.46 -8.04 -14.60
C ASN A 141 16.57 -8.81 -13.59
N ILE A 142 16.90 -10.06 -13.27
CA ILE A 142 16.05 -10.96 -12.45
C ILE A 142 15.76 -10.42 -11.05
N TRP A 143 16.64 -9.56 -10.51
CA TRP A 143 16.44 -8.91 -9.21
C TRP A 143 15.27 -7.94 -9.23
N MET A 144 15.03 -7.27 -10.35
CA MET A 144 13.86 -6.40 -10.51
C MET A 144 12.58 -7.23 -10.44
N PHE A 145 12.54 -8.38 -11.13
CA PHE A 145 11.41 -9.30 -11.05
C PHE A 145 11.16 -9.81 -9.62
N LEU A 146 12.22 -10.21 -8.91
CA LEU A 146 12.11 -10.65 -7.51
C LEU A 146 11.61 -9.55 -6.58
N CYS A 147 12.07 -8.30 -6.76
CA CYS A 147 11.56 -7.16 -6.00
C CYS A 147 10.07 -6.92 -6.26
N MET A 148 9.61 -7.05 -7.51
CA MET A 148 8.20 -6.90 -7.86
C MET A 148 7.32 -8.01 -7.28
N MET A 149 7.81 -9.24 -7.28
CA MET A 149 7.15 -10.36 -6.61
C MET A 149 7.05 -10.10 -5.10
N ALA A 150 8.14 -9.63 -4.48
CA ALA A 150 8.15 -9.30 -3.05
C ALA A 150 7.16 -8.18 -2.71
N ILE A 151 7.12 -7.08 -3.49
CA ILE A 151 6.14 -6.00 -3.32
C ILE A 151 4.72 -6.56 -3.40
N THR A 152 4.42 -7.32 -4.44
CA THR A 152 3.08 -7.89 -4.67
C THR A 152 2.65 -8.77 -3.49
N SER A 153 3.54 -9.63 -3.00
CA SER A 153 3.27 -10.51 -1.86
C SER A 153 3.07 -9.73 -0.54
N ILE A 154 3.89 -8.70 -0.29
CA ILE A 154 3.76 -7.84 0.88
C ILE A 154 2.45 -7.07 0.85
N SER A 155 2.12 -6.44 -0.28
CA SER A 155 0.86 -5.71 -0.45
C SER A 155 -0.34 -6.63 -0.26
N GLN A 156 -0.30 -7.84 -0.83
CA GLN A 156 -1.36 -8.83 -0.67
C GLN A 156 -1.51 -9.26 0.80
N PHE A 157 -0.40 -9.47 1.51
CA PHE A 157 -0.42 -9.79 2.93
C PHE A 157 -1.04 -8.66 3.77
N LEU A 158 -0.66 -7.41 3.53
CA LEU A 158 -1.21 -6.24 4.22
C LEU A 158 -2.71 -6.07 3.96
N ILE A 159 -3.13 -6.22 2.70
CA ILE A 159 -4.55 -6.17 2.33
C ILE A 159 -5.33 -7.28 3.02
N ARG A 160 -4.84 -8.51 2.96
CA ARG A 160 -5.50 -9.66 3.58
C ARG A 160 -5.60 -9.49 5.10
N SER A 161 -4.50 -9.15 5.75
CA SER A 161 -4.46 -9.00 7.22
C SER A 161 -5.28 -7.82 7.73
N SER A 162 -5.41 -6.74 6.95
CA SER A 162 -6.18 -5.56 7.33
C SER A 162 -7.67 -5.69 6.96
N MET A 163 -7.98 -6.07 5.72
CA MET A 163 -9.36 -6.14 5.23
C MET A 163 -10.13 -7.32 5.82
N LEU A 164 -9.45 -8.43 6.13
CA LEU A 164 -10.09 -9.62 6.70
C LEU A 164 -10.06 -9.68 8.23
N ARG A 165 -9.47 -8.71 8.92
CA ARG A 165 -9.26 -8.72 10.39
C ARG A 165 -10.53 -9.07 11.18
N ASN A 166 -11.69 -8.58 10.71
CA ASN A 166 -13.02 -8.83 11.27
C ASN A 166 -13.99 -9.36 10.19
N HIS A 167 -13.50 -10.07 9.17
CA HIS A 167 -14.33 -10.62 8.11
C HIS A 167 -14.14 -12.13 8.00
N ASN A 168 -15.25 -12.86 8.09
CA ASN A 168 -15.27 -14.27 7.75
C ASN A 168 -16.07 -14.43 6.46
N PHE A 169 -15.44 -15.00 5.45
CA PHE A 169 -16.14 -15.38 4.23
C PHE A 169 -17.17 -16.47 4.54
N GLU A 170 -18.36 -16.36 3.95
CA GLU A 170 -19.41 -17.38 4.07
C GLU A 170 -19.03 -18.68 3.35
N SER A 171 -18.20 -18.58 2.31
CA SER A 171 -17.71 -19.74 1.56
C SER A 171 -16.20 -19.64 1.25
N SER A 172 -15.56 -20.80 1.13
CA SER A 172 -14.16 -20.89 0.67
C SER A 172 -13.95 -20.32 -0.73
N ARG A 173 -14.99 -20.39 -1.58
CA ARG A 173 -15.00 -19.81 -2.92
C ARG A 173 -14.83 -18.30 -2.87
N ASP A 174 -15.54 -17.61 -1.97
CA ASP A 174 -15.49 -16.16 -1.90
C ASP A 174 -14.13 -15.68 -1.37
N GLY A 175 -13.55 -16.42 -0.43
CA GLY A 175 -12.16 -16.20 0.01
C GLY A 175 -11.14 -16.39 -1.11
N PHE A 176 -11.29 -17.43 -1.93
CA PHE A 176 -10.43 -17.65 -3.10
C PHE A 176 -10.59 -16.55 -4.16
N MET A 177 -11.82 -16.09 -4.41
CA MET A 177 -12.08 -14.98 -5.33
C MET A 177 -11.43 -13.68 -4.85
N PHE A 178 -11.48 -13.42 -3.53
CA PHE A 178 -10.76 -12.29 -2.94
C PHE A 178 -9.25 -12.40 -3.10
N ASP A 179 -8.66 -13.58 -2.84
CA ASP A 179 -7.22 -13.81 -3.00
C ASP A 179 -6.78 -13.62 -4.47
N ILE A 180 -7.53 -14.15 -5.44
CA ILE A 180 -7.25 -13.96 -6.88
C ILE A 180 -7.38 -12.50 -7.28
N ALA A 181 -8.47 -11.83 -6.90
CA ALA A 181 -8.69 -10.43 -7.25
C ALA A 181 -7.58 -9.54 -6.67
N SER A 182 -7.20 -9.81 -5.41
CA SER A 182 -6.07 -9.14 -4.75
C SER A 182 -4.78 -9.32 -5.52
N PHE A 183 -4.47 -10.56 -5.91
CA PHE A 183 -3.28 -10.88 -6.70
C PHE A 183 -3.27 -10.16 -8.05
N ILE A 184 -4.37 -10.22 -8.80
CA ILE A 184 -4.48 -9.57 -10.12
C ILE A 184 -4.30 -8.05 -9.99
N LEU A 185 -4.94 -7.42 -9.00
CA LEU A 185 -4.82 -5.98 -8.79
C LEU A 185 -3.40 -5.55 -8.42
N GLN A 186 -2.75 -6.28 -7.50
CA GLN A 186 -1.38 -5.96 -7.09
C GLN A 186 -0.38 -6.22 -8.21
N CYS A 187 -0.51 -7.33 -8.94
CA CYS A 187 0.28 -7.58 -10.15
C CYS A 187 0.06 -6.47 -11.19
N GLY A 188 -1.19 -6.11 -11.47
CA GLY A 188 -1.55 -5.07 -12.43
C GLY A 188 -0.93 -3.71 -12.07
N PHE A 189 -0.98 -3.34 -10.79
CA PHE A 189 -0.32 -2.12 -10.29
C PHE A 189 1.20 -2.18 -10.45
N CYS A 190 1.83 -3.28 -10.04
CA CYS A 190 3.26 -3.52 -10.18
C CYS A 190 3.71 -3.45 -11.65
N PHE A 191 3.09 -4.20 -12.55
CA PHE A 191 3.45 -4.19 -13.98
C PHE A 191 3.12 -2.86 -14.66
N GLY A 192 1.98 -2.25 -14.34
CA GLY A 192 1.56 -0.97 -14.91
C GLY A 192 2.45 0.19 -14.48
N SER A 193 2.92 0.17 -13.24
CA SER A 193 3.87 1.16 -12.75
C SER A 193 5.27 0.97 -13.37
N LEU A 194 5.74 -0.28 -13.52
CA LEU A 194 6.98 -0.58 -14.23
C LEU A 194 6.94 -0.13 -15.70
N SER A 195 5.83 -0.37 -16.39
CA SER A 195 5.67 0.06 -17.78
C SER A 195 5.68 1.59 -17.88
N LEU A 196 5.06 2.30 -16.93
CA LEU A 196 5.21 3.76 -16.80
C LEU A 196 6.66 4.16 -16.70
N PHE A 197 7.46 3.56 -15.81
CA PHE A 197 8.89 3.88 -15.70
C PHE A 197 9.67 3.55 -16.99
N SER A 198 9.34 2.47 -17.69
CA SER A 198 9.95 2.11 -18.97
C SER A 198 9.59 3.09 -20.10
N PHE A 199 8.33 3.51 -20.19
CA PHE A 199 7.85 4.48 -21.18
C PHE A 199 8.38 5.89 -20.91
N LEU A 200 8.54 6.24 -19.64
CA LEU A 200 8.87 7.57 -19.18
C LEU A 200 10.36 7.80 -18.92
N SER A 201 11.13 6.73 -18.69
CA SER A 201 12.58 6.72 -18.80
C SER A 201 12.93 6.16 -20.17
N PRO A 202 12.96 6.99 -21.24
CA PRO A 202 13.50 6.54 -22.51
C PRO A 202 14.94 6.06 -22.24
N GLY A 203 15.12 4.75 -22.32
CA GLY A 203 16.44 4.15 -22.33
C GLY A 203 17.05 4.34 -23.69
N ASN A 204 18.10 5.16 -23.74
CA ASN A 204 19.06 5.35 -24.85
C ASN A 204 18.50 5.96 -26.14
#